data_AF-A0AAJ2IH43-F1
#
_entry.id   AF-A0AAJ2IH43-F1
#
_cell.length_a   1.000
_cell.length_b   1.000
_cell.length_c   1.000
_cell.angle_alpha   90.00
_cell.angle_beta   90.00
_cell.angle_gamma   90.00
#
_symmetry.space_group_name_H-M   'P 1'
#
loop_
_entity.id
_entity.type
_entity.pdbx_description
1 polymer ?
#
loop_
_entity_poly.entity_id
_entity_poly.type
_entity_poly.pdbx_seq_one_letter_code
_entity_poly.pdbx_strand_id
1 'polypeptide(L)'
;MRTFVAERGRGVARERITARPTVKCARHLLLWIHVLSSVCWMSQALAMAVLMLSPGDGGAVAAHVLDTTVLVVSANVSAMSGFLLSATTPWGFFLHWWVLVKFAITVSQLVVGISVLSPALDSAARAREVASTGLLASTVLMATLIAFQGWLSIAKPWSRVPRRSRGKAPVPGPAVRIAAPVAVLADVGVFVVVGQPIPLCSALVLVAALVGRRSAGTSMS
;
A
#
# COMPACT_ATOMS: atom_id res chain seq x y z
N MET A 1 -45.22 -27.16 1.34
CA MET A 1 -44.25 -26.79 0.30
C MET A 1 -44.06 -25.28 0.10
N ARG A 2 -45.12 -24.44 0.20
CA ARG A 2 -45.00 -22.96 0.05
C ARG A 2 -44.27 -22.25 1.22
N THR A 3 -44.27 -22.81 2.41
CA THR A 3 -43.59 -22.25 3.60
C THR A 3 -42.07 -22.35 3.54
N PHE A 4 -41.52 -23.42 2.96
CA PHE A 4 -40.08 -23.63 2.82
C PHE A 4 -39.40 -22.66 1.83
N VAL A 5 -40.11 -22.25 0.77
CA VAL A 5 -39.60 -21.30 -0.23
C VAL A 5 -39.53 -19.87 0.33
N ALA A 6 -40.52 -19.50 1.16
CA ALA A 6 -40.54 -18.20 1.83
C ALA A 6 -39.44 -18.05 2.89
N GLU A 7 -39.12 -19.11 3.64
CA GLU A 7 -38.00 -19.11 4.60
C GLU A 7 -36.64 -19.01 3.90
N ARG A 8 -36.45 -19.72 2.78
CA ARG A 8 -35.22 -19.64 1.97
C ARG A 8 -35.00 -18.22 1.41
N GLY A 9 -36.05 -17.57 0.93
CA GLY A 9 -35.99 -16.19 0.46
C GLY A 9 -35.65 -15.18 1.55
N ARG A 10 -36.16 -15.39 2.78
CA ARG A 10 -35.86 -14.56 3.95
C ARG A 10 -34.43 -14.76 4.47
N GLY A 11 -33.91 -16.00 4.45
CA GLY A 11 -32.52 -16.29 4.80
C GLY A 11 -31.51 -15.58 3.88
N VAL A 12 -31.73 -15.68 2.56
CA VAL A 12 -30.89 -15.02 1.54
C VAL A 12 -31.00 -13.50 1.61
N ALA A 13 -32.17 -12.94 1.91
CA ALA A 13 -32.34 -11.49 2.08
C ALA A 13 -31.66 -10.97 3.36
N ARG A 14 -31.72 -11.72 4.47
CA ARG A 14 -31.11 -11.36 5.76
C ARG A 14 -29.58 -11.45 5.73
N GLU A 15 -29.03 -12.43 5.01
CA GLU A 15 -27.58 -12.55 4.74
C GLU A 15 -27.06 -11.39 3.85
N ARG A 16 -27.88 -10.95 2.89
CA ARG A 16 -27.54 -9.85 1.97
C ARG A 16 -27.56 -8.46 2.63
N ILE A 17 -28.23 -8.30 3.78
CA ILE A 17 -28.35 -7.04 4.52
C ILE A 17 -27.22 -6.89 5.57
N THR A 18 -26.78 -7.99 6.20
CA THR A 18 -25.77 -7.96 7.28
C THR A 18 -24.33 -7.79 6.79
N ALA A 19 -23.98 -8.25 5.59
CA ALA A 19 -22.62 -8.14 5.05
C ALA A 19 -22.24 -6.74 4.48
N ARG A 20 -23.22 -5.87 4.23
CA ARG A 20 -23.01 -4.58 3.53
C ARG A 20 -22.32 -3.49 4.36
N PRO A 21 -22.61 -3.30 5.65
CA PRO A 21 -21.96 -2.27 6.47
C PRO A 21 -20.47 -2.60 6.70
N THR A 22 -20.17 -3.85 7.03
CA THR A 22 -18.82 -4.30 7.43
C THR A 22 -17.80 -4.17 6.30
N VAL A 23 -18.17 -4.52 5.07
CA VAL A 23 -17.28 -4.38 3.90
C VAL A 23 -17.00 -2.91 3.57
N LYS A 24 -18.00 -2.02 3.75
CA LYS A 24 -17.81 -0.58 3.55
C LYS A 24 -16.83 -0.02 4.59
N CYS A 25 -17.03 -0.36 5.87
CA CYS A 25 -16.13 0.03 6.95
C CYS A 25 -14.70 -0.49 6.72
N ALA A 26 -14.55 -1.77 6.36
CA ALA A 26 -13.24 -2.36 6.06
C ALA A 26 -12.51 -1.63 4.92
N ARG A 27 -13.24 -1.28 3.85
CA ARG A 27 -12.67 -0.49 2.75
C ARG A 27 -12.24 0.91 3.20
N HIS A 28 -13.05 1.58 4.01
CA HIS A 28 -12.73 2.92 4.52
C HIS A 28 -11.50 2.87 5.45
N LEU A 29 -11.44 1.88 6.33
CA LEU A 29 -10.31 1.65 7.21
C LEU A 29 -9.03 1.38 6.42
N LEU A 30 -9.09 0.48 5.42
CA LEU A 30 -7.94 0.19 4.55
C LEU A 30 -7.47 1.44 3.79
N LEU A 31 -8.41 2.25 3.29
CA LEU A 31 -8.09 3.51 2.62
C LEU A 31 -7.45 4.51 3.60
N TRP A 32 -7.97 4.61 4.82
CA TRP A 32 -7.42 5.49 5.85
C TRP A 32 -6.00 5.08 6.25
N ILE A 33 -5.76 3.78 6.49
CA ILE A 33 -4.43 3.21 6.74
C ILE A 33 -3.49 3.54 5.58
N HIS A 34 -3.95 3.36 4.33
CA HIS A 34 -3.15 3.66 3.15
C HIS A 34 -2.76 5.14 3.07
N VAL A 35 -3.71 6.06 3.27
CA VAL A 35 -3.43 7.49 3.23
C VAL A 35 -2.47 7.89 4.35
N LEU A 36 -2.75 7.47 5.60
CA LEU A 36 -1.92 7.82 6.75
C LEU A 36 -0.49 7.31 6.60
N SER A 37 -0.31 6.05 6.20
CA SER A 37 1.02 5.47 5.97
C SER A 37 1.75 6.11 4.79
N SER A 38 1.04 6.49 3.73
CA SER A 38 1.65 7.19 2.59
C SER A 38 2.14 8.59 2.96
N VAL A 39 1.36 9.33 3.75
CA VAL A 39 1.77 10.64 4.28
C VAL A 39 2.96 10.47 5.22
N CYS A 40 2.91 9.48 6.12
CA CYS A 40 4.02 9.17 7.02
C CYS A 40 5.31 8.88 6.24
N TRP A 41 5.24 8.01 5.21
CA TRP A 41 6.39 7.67 4.38
C TRP A 41 6.96 8.89 3.65
N MET A 42 6.10 9.72 3.06
CA MET A 42 6.50 10.98 2.42
C MET A 42 7.21 11.92 3.41
N SER A 43 6.64 12.08 4.61
CA SER A 43 7.21 12.95 5.64
C SER A 43 8.56 12.43 6.15
N GLN A 44 8.75 11.12 6.29
CA GLN A 44 10.06 10.55 6.63
C GLN A 44 11.09 10.78 5.52
N ALA A 45 10.70 10.59 4.25
CA ALA A 45 11.57 10.88 3.10
C ALA A 45 12.03 12.36 3.10
N LEU A 46 11.10 13.28 3.38
CA LEU A 46 11.40 14.71 3.49
C LEU A 46 12.28 15.02 4.70
N ALA A 47 12.01 14.41 5.85
CA ALA A 47 12.82 14.58 7.05
C ALA A 47 14.27 14.14 6.82
N MET A 48 14.48 12.99 6.16
CA MET A 48 15.82 12.56 5.78
C MET A 48 16.50 13.56 4.85
N ALA A 49 15.81 14.11 3.85
CA ALA A 49 16.37 15.13 2.97
C ALA A 49 16.83 16.38 3.76
N VAL A 50 16.08 16.81 4.77
CA VAL A 50 16.48 17.91 5.67
C VAL A 50 17.68 17.52 6.52
N LEU A 51 17.72 16.29 7.04
CA LEU A 51 18.85 15.79 7.82
C LEU A 51 20.14 15.73 6.99
N MET A 52 20.05 15.42 5.69
CA MET A 52 21.20 15.45 4.77
C MET A 52 21.78 16.87 4.59
N LEU A 53 21.03 17.92 4.91
CA LEU A 53 21.51 19.31 4.88
C LEU A 53 22.15 19.75 6.20
N SER A 54 22.04 18.92 7.25
CA SER A 54 22.60 19.27 8.55
C SER A 54 24.13 19.22 8.50
N PRO A 55 24.82 20.23 9.06
CA PRO A 55 26.27 20.21 9.12
C PRO A 55 26.77 19.09 10.05
N GLY A 56 27.89 18.48 9.71
CA GLY A 56 28.50 17.39 10.47
C GLY A 56 27.92 16.00 10.17
N ASP A 57 28.18 15.05 11.05
CA ASP A 57 27.89 13.62 10.87
C ASP A 57 26.54 13.17 11.45
N GLY A 58 25.99 13.93 12.40
CA GLY A 58 24.75 13.59 13.10
C GLY A 58 23.52 13.47 12.18
N GLY A 59 23.50 14.20 11.05
CA GLY A 59 22.44 14.13 10.05
C GLY A 59 22.32 12.76 9.38
N ALA A 60 23.46 12.17 8.98
CA ALA A 60 23.51 10.84 8.37
C ALA A 60 23.05 9.75 9.35
N VAL A 61 23.52 9.83 10.61
CA VAL A 61 23.11 8.90 11.67
C VAL A 61 21.61 8.97 11.94
N ALA A 62 21.06 10.17 12.12
CA ALA A 62 19.63 10.35 12.36
C ALA A 62 18.78 9.87 11.17
N ALA A 63 19.21 10.12 9.93
CA ALA A 63 18.50 9.65 8.75
C ALA A 63 18.50 8.13 8.64
N HIS A 64 19.63 7.47 8.93
CA HIS A 64 19.70 6.01 8.98
C HIS A 64 18.76 5.41 10.04
N VAL A 65 18.64 6.05 11.21
CA VAL A 65 17.67 5.65 12.23
C VAL A 65 16.24 5.79 11.71
N LEU A 66 15.90 6.91 11.05
CA LEU A 66 14.56 7.08 10.47
C LEU A 66 14.26 6.02 9.40
N ASP A 67 15.22 5.74 8.53
CA ASP A 67 15.11 4.76 7.44
C ASP A 67 14.78 3.36 7.98
N THR A 68 15.54 2.91 8.97
CA THR A 68 15.44 1.57 9.57
C THR A 68 14.31 1.40 10.59
N THR A 69 13.63 2.49 10.97
CA THR A 69 12.52 2.47 11.94
C THR A 69 11.19 2.85 11.31
N VAL A 70 10.85 4.15 11.30
CA VAL A 70 9.52 4.63 10.93
C VAL A 70 9.31 4.58 9.42
N LEU A 71 10.35 4.86 8.63
CA LEU A 71 10.26 4.89 7.18
C LEU A 71 9.96 3.51 6.62
N VAL A 72 10.75 2.49 6.98
CA VAL A 72 10.55 1.13 6.47
C VAL A 72 9.16 0.58 6.79
N VAL A 73 8.62 0.85 7.98
CA VAL A 73 7.27 0.44 8.38
C VAL A 73 6.22 1.17 7.55
N SER A 74 6.29 2.50 7.49
CA SER A 74 5.31 3.31 6.76
C SER A 74 5.31 3.00 5.26
N ALA A 75 6.49 2.76 4.68
CA ALA A 75 6.66 2.32 3.29
C ALA A 75 5.97 0.97 3.03
N ASN A 76 6.24 -0.02 3.87
CA ASN A 76 5.66 -1.35 3.74
C ASN A 76 4.12 -1.32 3.90
N VAL A 77 3.62 -0.62 4.92
CA VAL A 77 2.18 -0.45 5.16
C VAL A 77 1.51 0.27 4.00
N SER A 78 2.11 1.35 3.48
CA SER A 78 1.60 2.10 2.32
C SER A 78 1.52 1.21 1.07
N ALA A 79 2.59 0.46 0.78
CA ALA A 79 2.65 -0.41 -0.38
C ALA A 79 1.62 -1.55 -0.30
N MET A 80 1.60 -2.30 0.81
CA MET A 80 0.69 -3.43 0.98
C MET A 80 -0.78 -3.01 1.01
N SER A 81 -1.10 -1.92 1.69
CA SER A 81 -2.47 -1.37 1.69
C SER A 81 -2.89 -0.89 0.29
N GLY A 82 -1.97 -0.31 -0.49
CA GLY A 82 -2.21 0.08 -1.88
C GLY A 82 -2.45 -1.11 -2.82
N PHE A 83 -1.69 -2.19 -2.64
CA PHE A 83 -1.87 -3.44 -3.39
C PHE A 83 -3.21 -4.10 -3.04
N LEU A 84 -3.53 -4.17 -1.74
CA LEU A 84 -4.81 -4.68 -1.28
C LEU A 84 -5.98 -3.83 -1.76
N LEU A 85 -5.89 -2.50 -1.77
CA LEU A 85 -6.92 -1.62 -2.34
C LEU A 85 -7.12 -1.93 -3.83
N SER A 86 -6.05 -2.10 -4.59
CA SER A 86 -6.12 -2.43 -6.02
C SER A 86 -6.75 -3.82 -6.24
N ALA A 87 -6.46 -4.79 -5.37
CA ALA A 87 -6.99 -6.15 -5.44
C ALA A 87 -8.44 -6.29 -4.89
N THR A 88 -8.84 -5.49 -3.92
CA THR A 88 -10.16 -5.62 -3.27
C THR A 88 -11.23 -4.70 -3.84
N THR A 89 -10.84 -3.75 -4.70
CA THR A 89 -11.76 -2.80 -5.32
C THR A 89 -11.87 -2.99 -6.84
N PRO A 90 -12.93 -2.43 -7.45
CA PRO A 90 -13.09 -2.46 -8.91
C PRO A 90 -12.03 -1.67 -9.68
N TRP A 91 -11.14 -0.92 -8.99
CA TRP A 91 -10.10 -0.12 -9.64
C TRP A 91 -9.10 -1.00 -10.35
N GLY A 92 -8.64 -2.10 -9.73
CA GLY A 92 -7.63 -3.01 -10.27
C GLY A 92 -6.26 -2.36 -10.52
N PHE A 93 -5.22 -3.17 -10.63
CA PHE A 93 -3.85 -2.69 -10.86
C PHE A 93 -3.64 -2.06 -12.25
N PHE A 94 -4.25 -2.63 -13.28
CA PHE A 94 -3.91 -2.40 -14.69
C PHE A 94 -5.09 -1.88 -15.52
N LEU A 95 -6.09 -1.27 -14.88
CA LEU A 95 -7.28 -0.74 -15.55
C LEU A 95 -7.21 0.76 -15.75
N HIS A 96 -6.47 1.47 -14.90
CA HIS A 96 -6.36 2.92 -14.96
C HIS A 96 -4.89 3.30 -14.96
N TRP A 97 -4.48 4.15 -15.89
CA TRP A 97 -3.07 4.55 -16.03
C TRP A 97 -2.53 5.21 -14.76
N TRP A 98 -3.31 6.06 -14.09
CA TRP A 98 -2.89 6.68 -12.83
C TRP A 98 -2.64 5.66 -11.70
N VAL A 99 -3.34 4.52 -11.68
CA VAL A 99 -3.07 3.44 -10.72
C VAL A 99 -1.79 2.70 -11.08
N LEU A 100 -1.60 2.39 -12.37
CA LEU A 100 -0.41 1.71 -12.86
C LEU A 100 0.86 2.53 -12.63
N VAL A 101 0.82 3.83 -12.91
CA VAL A 101 1.94 4.75 -12.66
C VAL A 101 2.29 4.77 -11.17
N LYS A 102 1.29 4.89 -10.28
CA LYS A 102 1.55 4.83 -8.84
C LYS A 102 2.15 3.51 -8.40
N PHE A 103 1.63 2.39 -8.93
CA PHE A 103 2.18 1.07 -8.64
C PHE A 103 3.63 0.95 -9.10
N ALA A 104 3.95 1.39 -10.32
CA ALA A 104 5.31 1.38 -10.84
C ALA A 104 6.25 2.25 -9.99
N ILE A 105 5.82 3.47 -9.61
CA ILE A 105 6.60 4.34 -8.73
C ILE A 105 6.85 3.64 -7.38
N THR A 106 5.82 3.10 -6.73
CA THR A 106 5.97 2.41 -5.42
C THR A 106 6.95 1.24 -5.50
N VAL A 107 6.81 0.37 -6.51
CA VAL A 107 7.72 -0.79 -6.66
C VAL A 107 9.15 -0.33 -6.91
N SER A 108 9.35 0.64 -7.81
CA SER A 108 10.68 1.19 -8.08
C SER A 108 11.30 1.83 -6.83
N GLN A 109 10.52 2.59 -6.05
CA GLN A 109 11.01 3.21 -4.83
C GLN A 109 11.35 2.20 -3.74
N LEU A 110 10.60 1.11 -3.59
CA LEU A 110 10.97 0.05 -2.66
C LEU A 110 12.25 -0.65 -3.09
N VAL A 111 12.39 -1.00 -4.37
CA VAL A 111 13.59 -1.67 -4.89
C VAL A 111 14.82 -0.78 -4.74
N VAL A 112 14.75 0.48 -5.17
CA VAL A 112 15.86 1.44 -5.07
C VAL A 112 16.13 1.80 -3.61
N GLY A 113 15.08 2.01 -2.81
CA GLY A 113 15.19 2.31 -1.39
C GLY A 113 15.98 1.23 -0.66
N ILE A 114 15.55 -0.03 -0.77
CA ILE A 114 16.16 -1.17 -0.08
C ILE A 114 17.57 -1.47 -0.61
N SER A 115 17.76 -1.43 -1.94
CA SER A 115 19.00 -1.95 -2.55
C SER A 115 20.10 -0.90 -2.68
N VAL A 116 19.74 0.39 -2.65
CA VAL A 116 20.67 1.50 -2.92
C VAL A 116 20.66 2.52 -1.80
N LEU A 117 19.49 3.05 -1.45
CA LEU A 117 19.39 4.16 -0.49
C LEU A 117 19.73 3.73 0.94
N SER A 118 19.14 2.64 1.43
CA SER A 118 19.37 2.13 2.79
C SER A 118 20.85 1.76 3.02
N PRO A 119 21.54 1.03 2.12
CA PRO A 119 22.98 0.78 2.27
C PRO A 119 23.83 2.06 2.23
N ALA A 120 23.47 3.04 1.40
CA ALA A 120 24.19 4.31 1.32
C ALA A 120 24.03 5.15 2.59
N LEU A 121 22.84 5.15 3.20
CA LEU A 121 22.58 5.80 4.49
C LEU A 121 23.38 5.13 5.60
N ASP A 122 23.40 3.80 5.64
CA ASP A 122 24.20 3.03 6.61
C ASP A 122 25.71 3.28 6.46
N SER A 123 26.24 3.31 5.24
CA SER A 123 27.65 3.63 5.01
C SER A 123 28.01 5.04 5.48
N ALA A 124 27.17 6.04 5.16
CA ALA A 124 27.40 7.42 5.57
C ALA A 124 27.32 7.58 7.10
N ALA A 125 26.35 6.90 7.74
CA ALA A 125 26.19 6.90 9.18
C ALA A 125 27.39 6.26 9.91
N ARG A 126 27.90 5.12 9.40
CA ARG A 126 29.06 4.44 10.00
C ARG A 126 30.36 5.20 9.80
N ALA A 127 30.56 5.79 8.62
CA ALA A 127 31.73 6.60 8.32
C ALA A 127 31.73 7.96 9.04
N ARG A 128 30.59 8.36 9.62
CA ARG A 128 30.38 9.68 10.21
C ARG A 128 30.72 10.80 9.22
N GLU A 129 30.25 10.62 7.99
CA GLU A 129 30.49 11.56 6.91
C GLU A 129 29.32 12.53 6.74
N VAL A 130 29.64 13.73 6.24
CA VAL A 130 28.62 14.64 5.73
C VAL A 130 27.94 13.98 4.53
N ALA A 131 26.63 14.13 4.43
CA ALA A 131 25.86 13.53 3.35
C ALA A 131 26.40 13.97 1.98
N SER A 132 26.63 12.99 1.10
CA SER A 132 27.02 13.29 -0.28
C SER A 132 25.87 13.96 -1.04
N THR A 133 26.19 14.78 -2.04
CA THR A 133 25.20 15.41 -2.91
C THR A 133 24.29 14.37 -3.58
N GLY A 134 24.82 13.20 -3.93
CA GLY A 134 24.05 12.09 -4.51
C GLY A 134 23.02 11.50 -3.53
N LEU A 135 23.39 11.37 -2.25
CA LEU A 135 22.48 10.89 -1.21
C LEU A 135 21.36 11.89 -0.91
N LEU A 136 21.71 13.18 -0.83
CA LEU A 136 20.72 14.27 -0.75
C LEU A 136 19.77 14.26 -1.95
N ALA A 137 20.30 14.20 -3.18
CA ALA A 137 19.48 14.15 -4.39
C ALA A 137 18.53 12.94 -4.40
N SER A 138 19.00 11.79 -3.93
CA SER A 138 18.18 10.57 -3.85
C SER A 138 17.03 10.68 -2.85
N THR A 139 17.27 11.25 -1.66
CA THR A 139 16.22 11.47 -0.66
C THR A 139 15.19 12.51 -1.10
N VAL A 140 15.64 13.61 -1.75
CA VAL A 140 14.76 14.61 -2.35
C VAL A 140 13.92 14.02 -3.49
N LEU A 141 14.53 13.21 -4.36
CA LEU A 141 13.84 12.52 -5.44
C LEU A 141 12.76 11.58 -4.88
N MET A 142 13.10 10.81 -3.83
CA MET A 142 12.15 9.93 -3.16
C MET A 142 10.94 10.70 -2.62
N ALA A 143 11.16 11.78 -1.88
CA ALA A 143 10.09 12.62 -1.35
C ALA A 143 9.20 13.21 -2.46
N THR A 144 9.83 13.71 -3.53
CA THR A 144 9.14 14.30 -4.69
C THR A 144 8.27 13.28 -5.42
N LEU A 145 8.78 12.06 -5.63
CA LEU A 145 8.03 10.99 -6.27
C LEU A 145 6.80 10.57 -5.44
N ILE A 146 6.93 10.49 -4.12
CA ILE A 146 5.79 10.17 -3.24
C ILE A 146 4.76 11.31 -3.24
N ALA A 147 5.22 12.56 -3.19
CA ALA A 147 4.34 13.74 -3.30
C ALA A 147 3.58 13.75 -4.63
N PHE A 148 4.26 13.40 -5.73
CA PHE A 148 3.64 13.24 -7.03
C PHE A 148 2.59 12.12 -7.03
N GLN A 149 2.84 10.97 -6.38
CA GLN A 149 1.82 9.92 -6.20
C GLN A 149 0.60 10.41 -5.39
N GLY A 150 0.82 11.28 -4.40
CA GLY A 150 -0.23 11.99 -3.67
C GLY A 150 -1.09 12.83 -4.61
N TRP A 151 -0.45 13.68 -5.43
CA TRP A 151 -1.14 14.47 -6.45
C TRP A 151 -1.91 13.61 -7.45
N LEU A 152 -1.33 12.51 -7.94
CA LEU A 152 -1.99 11.56 -8.85
C LEU A 152 -3.27 10.96 -8.25
N SER A 153 -3.29 10.79 -6.93
CA SER A 153 -4.46 10.25 -6.22
C SER A 153 -5.62 11.25 -6.16
N ILE A 154 -5.34 12.54 -6.30
CA ILE A 154 -6.32 13.64 -6.33
C ILE A 154 -6.73 13.94 -7.78
N ALA A 155 -5.76 14.31 -8.62
CA ALA A 155 -5.97 14.81 -9.97
C ALA A 155 -6.49 13.72 -10.94
N LYS A 156 -6.07 12.45 -10.74
CA LYS A 156 -6.41 11.30 -11.59
C LYS A 156 -6.40 11.63 -13.09
N PRO A 157 -5.30 12.20 -13.62
CA PRO A 157 -5.30 12.88 -14.91
C PRO A 157 -5.50 11.93 -16.11
N TRP A 158 -5.19 10.63 -15.95
CA TRP A 158 -5.28 9.66 -17.04
C TRP A 158 -6.48 8.72 -16.89
N SER A 159 -7.15 8.49 -18.02
CA SER A 159 -8.31 7.61 -18.13
C SER A 159 -7.92 6.11 -18.08
N ARG A 160 -8.85 5.24 -18.48
CA ARG A 160 -8.66 3.79 -18.47
C ARG A 160 -7.65 3.34 -19.53
N VAL A 161 -6.95 2.24 -19.25
CA VAL A 161 -6.06 1.59 -20.21
C VAL A 161 -6.90 1.12 -21.41
N PRO A 162 -6.58 1.56 -22.66
CA PRO A 162 -7.31 1.18 -23.85
C PRO A 162 -7.40 -0.34 -24.00
N ARG A 163 -8.50 -0.85 -24.60
CA ARG A 163 -8.69 -2.27 -24.96
C ARG A 163 -9.13 -3.24 -23.84
N ARG A 164 -9.46 -2.75 -22.64
CA ARG A 164 -10.09 -3.56 -21.57
C ARG A 164 -11.61 -3.36 -21.57
N SER A 165 -12.40 -4.42 -21.40
CA SER A 165 -13.87 -4.38 -21.50
C SER A 165 -14.47 -3.29 -20.59
N ARG A 166 -15.58 -2.67 -21.02
CA ARG A 166 -16.24 -1.54 -20.31
C ARG A 166 -16.71 -1.88 -18.88
N GLY A 167 -16.62 -3.15 -18.46
CA GLY A 167 -17.02 -3.64 -17.14
C GLY A 167 -16.12 -3.20 -15.98
N LYS A 168 -16.69 -3.19 -14.77
CA LYS A 168 -15.92 -3.07 -13.52
C LYS A 168 -15.08 -4.34 -13.35
N ALA A 169 -13.89 -4.22 -12.77
CA ALA A 169 -13.07 -5.39 -12.47
C ALA A 169 -13.81 -6.33 -11.51
N PRO A 170 -13.70 -7.66 -11.67
CA PRO A 170 -14.16 -8.61 -10.67
C PRO A 170 -13.52 -8.28 -9.31
N VAL A 171 -14.30 -8.39 -8.25
CA VAL A 171 -13.86 -8.14 -6.86
C VAL A 171 -13.97 -9.44 -6.07
N PRO A 172 -13.04 -9.70 -5.13
CA PRO A 172 -13.07 -10.91 -4.31
C PRO A 172 -14.24 -10.88 -3.31
N GLY A 173 -14.52 -12.04 -2.70
CA GLY A 173 -15.61 -12.21 -1.73
C GLY A 173 -15.52 -11.28 -0.51
N PRO A 174 -16.62 -11.10 0.25
CA PRO A 174 -16.65 -10.23 1.44
C PRO A 174 -15.57 -10.55 2.49
N ALA A 175 -15.29 -11.83 2.75
CA ALA A 175 -14.31 -12.24 3.76
C ALA A 175 -12.91 -11.68 3.50
N VAL A 176 -12.39 -11.81 2.26
CA VAL A 176 -11.09 -11.27 1.87
C VAL A 176 -11.04 -9.75 1.99
N ARG A 177 -12.15 -9.06 1.66
CA ARG A 177 -12.24 -7.60 1.76
C ARG A 177 -12.25 -7.12 3.21
N ILE A 178 -12.83 -7.88 4.13
CA ILE A 178 -12.83 -7.59 5.57
C ILE A 178 -11.47 -7.91 6.19
N ALA A 179 -10.82 -8.99 5.75
CA ALA A 179 -9.50 -9.39 6.22
C ALA A 179 -8.37 -8.41 5.82
N ALA A 180 -8.51 -7.71 4.69
CA ALA A 180 -7.47 -6.83 4.15
C ALA A 180 -6.92 -5.78 5.15
N PRO A 181 -7.73 -4.90 5.79
CA PRO A 181 -7.20 -3.97 6.78
C PRO A 181 -6.63 -4.68 8.02
N VAL A 182 -7.21 -5.79 8.45
CA VAL A 182 -6.74 -6.56 9.61
C VAL A 182 -5.35 -7.14 9.34
N ALA A 183 -5.12 -7.67 8.14
CA ALA A 183 -3.84 -8.23 7.74
C ALA A 183 -2.71 -7.19 7.72
N VAL A 184 -2.99 -5.96 7.27
CA VAL A 184 -2.02 -4.87 7.31
C VAL A 184 -1.66 -4.49 8.75
N LEU A 185 -2.66 -4.41 9.64
CA LEU A 185 -2.41 -4.13 11.06
C LEU A 185 -1.67 -5.28 11.75
N ALA A 186 -1.95 -6.53 11.37
CA ALA A 186 -1.25 -7.70 11.87
C ALA A 186 0.24 -7.67 11.48
N ASP A 187 0.57 -7.28 10.24
CA ASP A 187 1.96 -7.11 9.80
C ASP A 187 2.70 -6.02 10.60
N VAL A 188 2.00 -4.94 10.99
CA VAL A 188 2.58 -3.94 11.90
C VAL A 188 2.84 -4.55 13.28
N GLY A 189 1.91 -5.34 13.81
CA GLY A 189 2.12 -6.06 15.07
C GLY A 189 3.30 -7.03 15.01
N VAL A 190 3.43 -7.79 13.92
CA VAL A 190 4.58 -8.67 13.67
C VAL A 190 5.88 -7.87 13.61
N PHE A 191 5.89 -6.73 12.91
CA PHE A 191 7.06 -5.85 12.86
C PHE A 191 7.49 -5.38 14.25
N VAL A 192 6.55 -4.95 15.09
CA VAL A 192 6.85 -4.47 16.45
C VAL A 192 7.48 -5.57 17.31
N VAL A 193 7.07 -6.82 17.12
CA VAL A 193 7.58 -7.96 17.90
C VAL A 193 8.90 -8.51 17.34
N VAL A 194 9.01 -8.64 16.02
CA VAL A 194 10.13 -9.32 15.35
C VAL A 194 11.25 -8.34 14.95
N GLY A 195 10.95 -7.04 14.87
CA GLY A 195 11.88 -6.01 14.41
C GLY A 195 12.20 -6.10 12.91
N GLN A 196 11.48 -6.93 12.16
CA GLN A 196 11.68 -7.13 10.73
C GLN A 196 10.36 -6.88 9.99
N PRO A 197 10.37 -6.11 8.88
CA PRO A 197 9.17 -5.80 8.10
C PRO A 197 8.82 -7.00 7.21
N ILE A 198 8.20 -8.02 7.79
CA ILE A 198 7.76 -9.21 7.04
C ILE A 198 6.26 -9.09 6.76
N PRO A 199 5.82 -8.67 5.56
CA PRO A 199 4.41 -8.50 5.22
C PRO A 199 3.69 -9.84 4.97
N LEU A 200 3.80 -10.81 5.88
CA LEU A 200 3.28 -12.18 5.68
C LEU A 200 1.75 -12.18 5.58
N CYS A 201 1.07 -11.52 6.50
CA CYS A 201 -0.39 -11.53 6.57
C CYS A 201 -0.98 -10.82 5.36
N SER A 202 -0.48 -9.63 5.02
CA SER A 202 -0.98 -8.88 3.85
C SER A 202 -0.64 -9.57 2.54
N ALA A 203 0.52 -10.24 2.41
CA ALA A 203 0.86 -11.03 1.24
C ALA A 203 -0.10 -12.22 1.05
N LEU A 204 -0.41 -12.96 2.12
CA LEU A 204 -1.37 -14.08 2.06
C LEU A 204 -2.76 -13.59 1.64
N VAL A 205 -3.24 -12.48 2.23
CA VAL A 205 -4.54 -11.90 1.86
C VAL A 205 -4.53 -11.34 0.44
N LEU A 206 -3.40 -10.79 -0.03
CA LEU A 206 -3.24 -10.32 -1.40
C LEU A 206 -3.33 -11.49 -2.39
N VAL A 207 -2.65 -12.60 -2.12
CA VAL A 207 -2.76 -13.83 -2.94
C VAL A 207 -4.19 -14.33 -2.96
N ALA A 208 -4.86 -14.42 -1.80
CA ALA A 208 -6.27 -14.82 -1.72
C ALA A 208 -7.19 -13.86 -2.50
N ALA A 209 -6.91 -12.55 -2.48
CA ALA A 209 -7.65 -11.56 -3.25
C ALA A 209 -7.45 -11.75 -4.76
N LEU A 210 -6.22 -11.98 -5.22
CA LEU A 210 -5.92 -12.20 -6.63
C LEU A 210 -6.56 -13.49 -7.15
N VAL A 211 -6.53 -14.58 -6.37
CA VAL A 211 -7.22 -15.84 -6.69
C VAL A 211 -8.73 -15.62 -6.75
N GLY A 212 -9.31 -15.01 -5.73
CA GLY A 212 -10.76 -14.75 -5.67
C GLY A 212 -11.27 -13.87 -6.82
N ARG A 213 -10.46 -12.91 -7.30
CA ARG A 213 -10.79 -12.11 -8.50
C ARG A 213 -10.82 -12.94 -9.76
N ARG A 214 -9.90 -13.89 -9.93
CA ARG A 214 -9.84 -14.76 -11.12
C ARG A 214 -11.09 -15.64 -11.17
N SER A 215 -11.45 -16.28 -10.07
CA SER A 215 -12.65 -17.12 -9.97
C SER A 215 -13.95 -16.35 -10.22
N ALA A 216 -14.04 -15.10 -9.76
CA ALA A 216 -15.19 -14.24 -10.03
C ALA A 216 -15.27 -13.78 -11.51
N GLY A 217 -14.13 -13.71 -12.20
CA GLY A 217 -14.08 -13.40 -13.63
C GLY A 217 -14.59 -14.55 -14.51
N THR A 218 -14.24 -15.80 -14.16
CA THR A 218 -14.65 -17.00 -14.91
C THR A 218 -16.13 -17.34 -14.76
N SER A 219 -16.79 -16.92 -13.67
CA SER A 219 -18.24 -17.13 -13.49
C SER A 219 -19.10 -16.14 -14.28
N MET A 220 -18.50 -15.11 -14.90
CA MET A 220 -19.20 -14.06 -15.64
C MET A 220 -19.06 -14.18 -17.16
N SER A 221 -18.21 -15.10 -17.64
CA SER A 221 -18.03 -15.45 -19.06
C SER A 221 -18.90 -16.63 -19.43
#